data_AF-A0A1Q3ZYP0-F1
#
_entry.id   AF-A0A1Q3ZYP0-F1
#
_cell.length_a   1.000
_cell.length_b   1.000
_cell.length_c   1.000
_cell.angle_alpha   90.00
_cell.angle_beta   90.00
_cell.angle_gamma   90.00
#
_symmetry.space_group_name_H-M   'P 1'
#
loop_
_entity.id
_entity.type
_entity.pdbx_description
1 polymer ?
#
loop_
_entity_poly.entity_id
_entity_poly.type
_entity_poly.pdbx_seq_one_letter_code
_entity_poly.pdbx_strand_id
1 'polypeptide(L)'
;MSDVAPPAVPQPAPAAPAAHPQPLLDLSRTALPSPWGHAVVAGLAIVGIALNVVGGAGFPSAAPVEWLMNAGITIDLVAVAIACGIGFGVSLRARPVRPSLVFPWLGLGLAAVAVVFWAATAGGMFDTVFLGGRGRYMEDVAGPFYLGVPWTLGAVFSAYGVRGRTKPLLNAAAWTGIALWAIVLVGAIASALLYAADLTD
;
A
#
# COMPACT_ATOMS: atom_id res chain seq x y z
N MET A 1 -11.04 31.13 -87.70
CA MET A 1 -9.90 30.43 -87.11
C MET A 1 -10.26 30.17 -85.66
N SER A 2 -10.32 28.90 -85.23
CA SER A 2 -10.82 28.52 -83.91
C SER A 2 -9.66 28.55 -82.91
N ASP A 3 -9.73 29.42 -81.91
CA ASP A 3 -8.79 29.45 -80.80
C ASP A 3 -9.02 28.24 -79.88
N VAL A 4 -8.13 27.27 -79.95
CA VAL A 4 -8.09 26.14 -79.01
C VAL A 4 -7.16 26.54 -77.87
N ALA A 5 -7.72 26.79 -76.69
CA ALA A 5 -6.95 27.03 -75.48
C ALA A 5 -6.18 25.76 -75.05
N PRO A 6 -4.93 25.88 -74.58
CA PRO A 6 -4.14 24.74 -74.15
C PRO A 6 -4.74 24.09 -72.88
N PRO A 7 -4.59 22.76 -72.71
CA PRO A 7 -5.11 22.05 -71.55
C PRO A 7 -4.44 22.51 -70.25
N ALA A 8 -5.23 22.58 -69.18
CA ALA A 8 -4.75 22.95 -67.85
C ALA A 8 -3.71 21.95 -67.33
N VAL A 9 -2.60 22.48 -66.79
CA VAL A 9 -1.55 21.67 -66.17
C VAL A 9 -2.10 20.99 -64.92
N PRO A 10 -1.88 19.68 -64.71
CA PRO A 10 -2.30 18.99 -63.50
C PRO A 10 -1.70 19.64 -62.26
N GLN A 11 -2.56 20.10 -61.35
CA GLN A 11 -2.12 20.57 -60.03
C GLN A 11 -1.57 19.38 -59.24
N PRO A 12 -0.36 19.49 -58.64
CA PRO A 12 0.15 18.46 -57.74
C PRO A 12 -0.85 18.22 -56.61
N ALA A 13 -1.19 16.96 -56.35
CA ALA A 13 -2.05 16.60 -55.23
C ALA A 13 -1.45 17.17 -53.92
N PRO A 14 -2.29 17.69 -53.00
CA PRO A 14 -1.81 18.15 -51.70
C PRO A 14 -0.99 17.04 -51.03
N ALA A 15 0.24 17.36 -50.63
CA ALA A 15 1.07 16.43 -49.89
C ALA A 15 0.30 15.96 -48.65
N ALA A 16 0.23 14.64 -48.45
CA ALA A 16 -0.38 14.07 -47.26
C ALA A 16 0.26 14.72 -46.02
N PRO A 17 -0.53 15.14 -45.01
CA PRO A 17 0.01 15.71 -43.79
C PRO A 17 1.07 14.77 -43.23
N ALA A 18 2.29 15.27 -43.06
CA ALA A 18 3.35 14.50 -42.42
C ALA A 18 2.82 14.01 -41.07
N ALA A 19 2.83 12.69 -40.86
CA ALA A 19 2.44 12.11 -39.58
C ALA A 19 3.35 12.72 -38.51
N HIS A 20 2.79 13.57 -37.65
CA HIS A 20 3.53 14.11 -36.52
C HIS A 20 4.06 12.93 -35.70
N PRO A 21 5.37 12.86 -35.42
CA PRO A 21 5.91 11.82 -34.55
C PRO A 21 5.14 11.88 -33.23
N GLN A 22 4.47 10.79 -32.87
CA GLN A 22 3.87 10.74 -31.54
C GLN A 22 4.99 10.92 -30.52
N PRO A 23 4.89 11.89 -29.59
CA PRO A 23 5.93 12.08 -28.60
C PRO A 23 6.08 10.80 -27.80
N LEU A 24 7.27 10.19 -27.89
CA LEU A 24 7.68 9.07 -27.06
C LEU A 24 7.47 9.49 -25.59
N LEU A 25 6.54 8.82 -24.91
CA LEU A 25 6.22 9.10 -23.50
C LEU A 25 7.47 8.87 -22.65
N ASP A 26 8.07 9.96 -22.16
CA ASP A 26 9.23 9.90 -21.28
C ASP A 26 8.79 9.43 -19.88
N LEU A 27 9.04 8.15 -19.59
CA LEU A 27 8.76 7.50 -18.31
C LEU A 27 9.57 8.11 -17.16
N SER A 28 10.62 8.88 -17.45
CA SER A 28 11.37 9.62 -16.43
C SER A 28 10.64 10.89 -15.99
N ARG A 29 9.68 11.38 -16.78
CA ARG A 29 8.95 12.64 -16.53
C ARG A 29 7.48 12.44 -16.23
N THR A 30 6.89 11.32 -16.65
CA THR A 30 5.45 11.05 -16.53
C THR A 30 5.18 9.64 -16.00
N ALA A 31 4.30 9.54 -15.02
CA ALA A 31 3.80 8.30 -14.45
C ALA A 31 2.28 8.39 -14.25
N LEU A 32 1.60 7.26 -14.34
CA LEU A 32 0.17 7.16 -14.04
C LEU A 32 -0.02 6.71 -12.58
N PRO A 33 -0.78 7.43 -11.76
CA PRO A 33 -1.21 6.92 -10.46
C PRO A 33 -1.87 5.55 -10.64
N SER A 34 -1.52 4.58 -9.80
CA SER A 34 -2.13 3.25 -9.85
C SER A 34 -3.14 3.10 -8.72
N PRO A 35 -4.41 2.77 -9.01
CA PRO A 35 -5.37 2.49 -7.95
C PRO A 35 -5.03 1.20 -7.19
N TRP A 36 -4.23 0.30 -7.77
CA TRP A 36 -4.02 -1.04 -7.23
C TRP A 36 -3.28 -1.09 -5.90
N GLY A 37 -2.25 -0.26 -5.70
CA GLY A 37 -1.54 -0.20 -4.41
C GLY A 37 -2.48 0.21 -3.27
N HIS A 38 -3.32 1.22 -3.53
CA HIS A 38 -4.34 1.66 -2.59
C HIS A 38 -5.43 0.62 -2.34
N ALA A 39 -5.92 -0.02 -3.40
CA ALA A 39 -6.96 -1.06 -3.27
C ALA A 39 -6.48 -2.23 -2.42
N VAL A 40 -5.25 -2.70 -2.64
CA VAL A 40 -4.66 -3.79 -1.86
C VAL A 40 -4.51 -3.41 -0.40
N VAL A 41 -3.88 -2.26 -0.10
CA VAL A 41 -3.65 -1.83 1.29
C VAL A 41 -4.96 -1.54 2.02
N ALA A 42 -5.92 -0.88 1.37
CA ALA A 42 -7.25 -0.65 1.95
C ALA A 42 -8.00 -1.96 2.21
N GLY A 43 -7.98 -2.89 1.25
CA GLY A 43 -8.61 -4.20 1.40
C GLY A 43 -8.02 -5.01 2.55
N LEU A 44 -6.69 -5.06 2.63
CA LEU A 44 -5.99 -5.72 3.74
C LEU A 44 -6.28 -5.05 5.09
N ALA A 45 -6.32 -3.72 5.15
CA ALA A 45 -6.67 -3.01 6.38
C ALA A 45 -8.11 -3.30 6.83
N ILE A 46 -9.08 -3.35 5.91
CA ILE A 46 -10.48 -3.70 6.21
C ILE A 46 -10.58 -5.14 6.75
N VAL A 47 -9.91 -6.10 6.10
CA VAL A 47 -9.87 -7.48 6.58
C VAL A 47 -9.20 -7.55 7.96
N GLY A 48 -8.10 -6.83 8.14
CA GLY A 48 -7.40 -6.68 9.41
C GLY A 48 -8.33 -6.16 10.50
N ILE A 49 -9.06 -5.06 10.27
CA ILE A 49 -10.04 -4.51 11.22
C ILE A 49 -11.06 -5.57 11.61
N ALA A 50 -11.67 -6.26 10.64
CA ALA A 50 -12.69 -7.25 10.93
C ALA A 50 -12.14 -8.38 11.81
N LEU A 51 -10.96 -8.93 11.47
CA LEU A 51 -10.34 -9.99 12.25
C LEU A 51 -9.86 -9.52 13.63
N ASN A 52 -9.35 -8.29 13.73
CA ASN A 52 -8.89 -7.71 14.99
C ASN A 52 -10.05 -7.45 15.96
N VAL A 53 -11.20 -7.02 15.43
CA VAL A 53 -12.43 -6.86 16.22
C VAL A 53 -12.98 -8.21 16.66
N VAL A 54 -12.98 -9.22 15.78
CA VAL A 54 -13.40 -10.58 16.13
C VAL A 54 -12.49 -11.19 17.20
N GLY A 55 -11.16 -11.04 17.07
CA GLY A 55 -10.20 -11.45 18.09
C GLY A 55 -10.44 -10.70 19.40
N GLY A 56 -10.50 -9.36 19.35
CA GLY A 56 -10.78 -8.53 20.51
C GLY A 56 -12.05 -8.90 21.26
N ALA A 57 -13.12 -9.27 20.57
CA ALA A 57 -14.38 -9.69 21.18
C ALA A 57 -14.26 -10.96 22.04
N GLY A 58 -13.22 -11.78 21.81
CA GLY A 58 -12.88 -12.94 22.64
C GLY A 58 -11.98 -12.64 23.84
N PHE A 59 -11.52 -11.40 24.02
CA PHE A 59 -10.59 -11.07 25.11
C PHE A 59 -11.29 -11.12 26.47
N PRO A 60 -10.60 -11.55 27.55
CA PRO A 60 -11.14 -11.49 28.90
C PRO A 60 -11.57 -10.08 29.29
N SER A 61 -12.70 -9.95 30.00
CA SER A 61 -13.20 -8.64 30.45
C SER A 61 -12.27 -7.96 31.48
N ALA A 62 -11.40 -8.72 32.13
CA ALA A 62 -10.42 -8.24 33.09
C ALA A 62 -9.04 -7.93 32.47
N ALA A 63 -8.93 -7.88 31.14
CA ALA A 63 -7.70 -7.62 30.39
C ALA A 63 -7.70 -6.20 29.75
N PRO A 64 -7.69 -5.11 30.54
CA PRO A 64 -7.90 -3.75 30.02
C PRO A 64 -6.75 -3.27 29.14
N VAL A 65 -5.53 -3.78 29.34
CA VAL A 65 -4.35 -3.32 28.59
C VAL A 65 -4.36 -3.92 27.19
N GLU A 66 -4.72 -5.19 27.09
CA GLU A 66 -4.89 -5.94 25.86
C GLU A 66 -6.00 -5.30 25.00
N TRP A 67 -7.12 -4.91 25.63
CA TRP A 67 -8.18 -4.14 24.98
C TRP A 67 -7.69 -2.79 24.45
N LEU A 68 -6.90 -2.04 25.23
CA LEU A 68 -6.34 -0.76 24.80
C LEU A 68 -5.41 -0.92 23.60
N MET A 69 -4.53 -1.93 23.63
CA MET A 69 -3.60 -2.19 22.52
C MET A 69 -4.35 -2.64 21.26
N ASN A 70 -5.34 -3.52 21.40
CA ASN A 70 -6.19 -3.95 20.31
C ASN A 70 -6.97 -2.77 19.68
N ALA A 71 -7.49 -1.87 20.50
CA ALA A 71 -8.16 -0.66 20.04
C ALA A 71 -7.20 0.29 19.30
N GLY A 72 -5.99 0.48 19.81
CA GLY A 72 -4.95 1.29 19.16
C GLY A 72 -4.62 0.79 17.76
N ILE A 73 -4.37 -0.52 17.62
CA ILE A 73 -4.12 -1.17 16.32
C ILE A 73 -5.32 -0.98 15.39
N THR A 74 -6.54 -1.12 15.90
CA THR A 74 -7.76 -0.91 15.11
C THR A 74 -7.85 0.52 14.57
N ILE A 75 -7.51 1.53 15.39
CA ILE A 75 -7.50 2.94 14.99
C ILE A 75 -6.49 3.17 13.87
N ASP A 76 -5.29 2.61 13.98
CA ASP A 76 -4.26 2.69 12.94
C ASP A 76 -4.75 2.08 11.62
N LEU A 77 -5.37 0.91 11.66
CA LEU A 77 -5.92 0.26 10.47
C LEU A 77 -7.06 1.05 9.84
N VAL A 78 -7.92 1.68 10.65
CA VAL A 78 -8.97 2.59 10.15
C VAL A 78 -8.34 3.79 9.45
N ALA A 79 -7.27 4.37 10.01
CA ALA A 79 -6.55 5.47 9.38
C ALA A 79 -5.94 5.04 8.03
N VAL A 80 -5.32 3.86 7.95
CA VAL A 80 -4.81 3.27 6.70
C VAL A 80 -5.93 3.09 5.67
N ALA A 81 -7.06 2.51 6.08
CA ALA A 81 -8.21 2.24 5.21
C ALA A 81 -8.80 3.53 4.63
N ILE A 82 -8.95 4.58 5.45
CA ILE A 82 -9.44 5.90 5.00
C ILE A 82 -8.44 6.54 4.03
N ALA A 83 -7.16 6.63 4.42
CA ALA A 83 -6.14 7.25 3.60
C ALA A 83 -5.99 6.57 2.24
N CYS A 84 -5.97 5.23 2.22
CA CYS A 84 -5.88 4.47 0.97
C CYS A 84 -7.19 4.49 0.18
N GLY A 85 -8.36 4.51 0.83
CA GLY A 85 -9.65 4.67 0.16
C GLY A 85 -9.76 6.01 -0.59
N ILE A 86 -9.31 7.10 0.04
CA ILE A 86 -9.20 8.42 -0.62
C ILE A 86 -8.20 8.34 -1.78
N GLY A 87 -7.01 7.79 -1.55
CA GLY A 87 -5.98 7.61 -2.58
C GLY A 87 -6.46 6.80 -3.80
N PHE A 88 -7.24 5.75 -3.57
CA PHE A 88 -7.89 4.94 -4.60
C PHE A 88 -8.84 5.80 -5.45
N GLY A 89 -9.78 6.50 -4.80
CA GLY A 89 -10.76 7.36 -5.48
C GLY A 89 -10.12 8.47 -6.31
N VAL A 90 -9.04 9.08 -5.79
CA VAL A 90 -8.25 10.08 -6.52
C VAL A 90 -7.56 9.45 -7.73
N SER A 91 -6.95 8.27 -7.56
CA SER A 91 -6.19 7.59 -8.62
C SER A 91 -7.06 7.18 -9.80
N LEU A 92 -8.33 6.82 -9.57
CA LEU A 92 -9.28 6.50 -10.65
C LEU A 92 -9.59 7.69 -11.57
N ARG A 93 -9.44 8.92 -11.08
CA ARG A 93 -9.78 10.16 -11.81
C ARG A 93 -8.55 10.91 -12.29
N ALA A 94 -7.35 10.45 -11.93
CA ALA A 94 -6.13 11.21 -12.11
C ALA A 94 -5.56 11.08 -13.53
N ARG A 95 -4.97 12.18 -14.00
CA ARG A 95 -4.20 12.26 -15.26
C ARG A 95 -2.74 11.83 -15.02
N PRO A 96 -1.92 11.60 -16.07
CA PRO A 96 -0.48 11.44 -15.90
C PRO A 96 0.11 12.57 -15.06
N VAL A 97 0.91 12.23 -14.06
CA VAL A 97 1.58 13.18 -13.15
C VAL A 97 3.07 12.89 -13.09
N ARG A 98 3.84 13.73 -12.40
CA ARG A 98 5.26 13.46 -12.15
C ARG A 98 5.43 12.17 -11.34
N PRO A 99 6.47 11.36 -11.65
CA PRO A 99 6.76 10.16 -10.85
C PRO A 99 7.09 10.55 -9.41
N SER A 100 6.55 9.79 -8.45
CA SER A 100 6.98 9.93 -7.05
C SER A 100 8.29 9.20 -6.87
N LEU A 101 9.35 9.95 -6.60
CA LEU A 101 10.67 9.40 -6.34
C LEU A 101 10.90 9.08 -4.86
N VAL A 102 10.11 9.68 -3.96
CA VAL A 102 10.38 9.66 -2.51
C VAL A 102 9.44 8.70 -1.77
N PHE A 103 8.16 8.66 -2.13
CA PHE A 103 7.18 7.84 -1.41
C PHE A 103 7.51 6.34 -1.36
N PRO A 104 7.96 5.68 -2.46
CA PRO A 104 8.34 4.28 -2.38
C PRO A 104 9.42 3.98 -1.33
N TRP A 105 10.42 4.86 -1.22
CA TRP A 105 11.53 4.68 -0.27
C TRP A 105 11.13 5.04 1.16
N LEU A 106 10.32 6.08 1.36
CA LEU A 106 9.76 6.38 2.68
C LEU A 106 8.87 5.25 3.18
N GLY A 107 7.99 4.74 2.30
CA GLY A 107 7.13 3.61 2.60
C GLY A 107 7.92 2.37 3.00
N LEU A 108 8.92 2.01 2.19
CA LEU A 108 9.82 0.89 2.48
C LEU A 108 10.59 1.09 3.80
N GLY A 109 11.19 2.26 4.02
CA GLY A 109 11.98 2.54 5.21
C GLY A 109 11.15 2.48 6.49
N LEU A 110 9.96 3.07 6.50
CA LEU A 110 9.05 3.04 7.63
C LEU A 110 8.50 1.63 7.90
N ALA A 111 8.13 0.89 6.84
CA ALA A 111 7.70 -0.49 6.97
C ALA A 111 8.82 -1.40 7.49
N ALA A 112 10.07 -1.18 7.05
CA ALA A 112 11.22 -1.91 7.54
C ALA A 112 11.49 -1.64 9.03
N VAL A 113 11.42 -0.38 9.47
CA VAL A 113 11.53 -0.02 10.89
C VAL A 113 10.44 -0.70 11.71
N ALA A 114 9.19 -0.66 11.23
CA ALA A 114 8.07 -1.33 11.89
C ALA A 114 8.28 -2.85 12.00
N VAL A 115 8.71 -3.52 10.92
CA VAL A 115 9.00 -4.95 10.92
C VAL A 115 10.13 -5.31 11.87
N VAL A 116 11.25 -4.58 11.85
CA VAL A 116 12.41 -4.86 12.70
C VAL A 116 12.03 -4.73 14.18
N PHE A 117 11.29 -3.67 14.53
CA PHE A 117 10.88 -3.44 15.90
C PHE A 117 9.82 -4.44 16.35
N TRP A 118 8.86 -4.80 15.50
CA TRP A 118 7.93 -5.91 15.76
C TRP A 118 8.67 -7.22 15.96
N ALA A 119 9.59 -7.59 15.07
CA ALA A 119 10.38 -8.82 15.21
C ALA A 119 11.26 -8.82 16.47
N ALA A 120 11.69 -7.64 16.97
CA ALA A 120 12.44 -7.54 18.22
C ALA A 120 11.56 -7.63 19.47
N THR A 121 10.25 -7.37 19.36
CA THR A 121 9.32 -7.30 20.48
C THR A 121 8.36 -8.48 20.55
N ALA A 122 8.11 -9.18 19.44
CA ALA A 122 7.16 -10.28 19.32
C ALA A 122 7.62 -11.61 19.95
N GLY A 123 8.21 -11.54 21.14
CA GLY A 123 8.73 -12.69 21.89
C GLY A 123 7.64 -13.74 22.17
N GLY A 124 6.44 -13.31 22.57
CA GLY A 124 5.34 -14.24 22.86
C GLY A 124 4.91 -15.10 21.67
N MET A 125 4.86 -14.52 20.47
CA MET A 125 4.47 -15.21 19.25
C MET A 125 5.54 -16.25 18.90
N PHE A 126 6.82 -15.89 19.05
CA PHE A 126 7.91 -16.83 18.82
C PHE A 126 7.91 -17.96 19.86
N ASP A 127 7.66 -17.66 21.12
CA ASP A 127 7.54 -18.65 22.18
C ASP A 127 6.37 -19.61 21.90
N THR A 128 5.23 -19.09 21.45
CA THR A 128 4.03 -19.88 21.15
C THR A 128 4.24 -20.76 19.92
N VAL A 129 4.76 -20.20 18.83
CA VAL A 129 4.89 -20.90 17.54
C VAL A 129 6.06 -21.87 17.53
N PHE A 130 7.20 -21.52 18.14
CA PHE A 130 8.43 -22.29 18.04
C PHE A 130 8.80 -23.08 19.30
N LEU A 131 8.39 -22.60 20.49
CA LEU A 131 8.78 -23.21 21.76
C LEU A 131 7.61 -23.91 22.48
N GLY A 132 6.38 -23.82 21.94
CA GLY A 132 5.18 -24.41 22.55
C GLY A 132 4.78 -23.76 23.87
N GLY A 133 5.27 -22.55 24.14
CA GLY A 133 4.90 -21.75 25.30
C GLY A 133 3.54 -21.06 25.14
N ARG A 134 3.13 -20.33 26.17
CA ARG A 134 2.00 -19.39 26.12
C ARG A 134 2.58 -17.98 26.13
N GLY A 135 2.78 -17.44 24.93
CA GLY A 135 3.26 -16.07 24.78
C GLY A 135 2.26 -15.05 25.28
N ARG A 136 2.71 -13.84 25.62
CA ARG A 136 1.82 -12.77 26.06
C ARG A 136 1.40 -11.89 24.87
N TYR A 137 0.11 -11.70 24.66
CA TYR A 137 -0.43 -10.86 23.57
C TYR A 137 0.23 -9.48 23.52
N MET A 138 0.43 -8.86 24.69
CA MET A 138 1.04 -7.53 24.79
C MET A 138 2.45 -7.45 24.21
N GLU A 139 3.24 -8.51 24.35
CA GLU A 139 4.61 -8.56 23.82
C GLU A 139 4.56 -8.64 22.29
N ASP A 140 3.64 -9.43 21.76
CA ASP A 140 3.47 -9.65 20.33
C ASP A 140 3.06 -8.42 19.54
N VAL A 141 2.24 -7.58 20.17
CA VAL A 141 1.66 -6.41 19.52
C VAL A 141 2.29 -5.10 19.97
N ALA A 142 3.28 -5.14 20.88
CA ALA A 142 4.02 -3.95 21.30
C ALA A 142 4.61 -3.19 20.10
N GLY A 143 5.14 -3.92 19.12
CA GLY A 143 5.68 -3.34 17.90
C GLY A 143 4.69 -2.45 17.13
N PRO A 144 3.62 -3.03 16.56
CA PRO A 144 2.60 -2.28 15.84
C PRO A 144 1.91 -1.22 16.70
N PHE A 145 1.75 -1.44 18.01
CA PHE A 145 1.13 -0.45 18.91
C PHE A 145 2.02 0.79 19.12
N TYR A 146 3.28 0.62 19.53
CA TYR A 146 4.17 1.76 19.80
C TYR A 146 4.67 2.44 18.52
N LEU A 147 4.76 1.69 17.42
CA LEU A 147 5.10 2.24 16.11
C LEU A 147 3.88 2.41 15.20
N GLY A 148 2.68 2.60 15.76
CA GLY A 148 1.44 2.77 14.99
C GLY A 148 1.54 3.82 13.89
N VAL A 149 2.17 4.97 14.20
CA VAL A 149 2.40 6.05 13.23
C VAL A 149 3.37 5.63 12.11
N PRO A 150 4.62 5.20 12.39
CA PRO A 150 5.51 4.66 11.36
C PRO A 150 4.91 3.52 10.54
N TRP A 151 4.22 2.59 11.17
CA TRP A 151 3.60 1.43 10.53
C TRP A 151 2.49 1.86 9.55
N THR A 152 1.58 2.74 10.00
CA THR A 152 0.52 3.34 9.18
C THR A 152 1.08 4.11 8.00
N LEU A 153 2.07 5.00 8.24
CA LEU A 153 2.70 5.80 7.18
C LEU A 153 3.48 4.92 6.19
N GLY A 154 4.10 3.83 6.66
CA GLY A 154 4.74 2.82 5.82
C GLY A 154 3.77 2.24 4.79
N ALA A 155 2.58 1.85 5.22
CA ALA A 155 1.52 1.36 4.34
C ALA A 155 1.09 2.43 3.31
N VAL A 156 0.76 3.63 3.81
CA VAL A 156 0.21 4.72 3.01
C VAL A 156 1.21 5.19 1.96
N PHE A 157 2.45 5.48 2.33
CA PHE A 157 3.47 5.92 1.38
C PHE A 157 3.84 4.84 0.38
N SER A 158 3.87 3.57 0.79
CA SER A 158 4.07 2.46 -0.14
C SER A 158 2.92 2.38 -1.15
N ALA A 159 1.67 2.51 -0.72
CA ALA A 159 0.50 2.54 -1.61
C ALA A 159 0.57 3.70 -2.63
N TYR A 160 0.86 4.93 -2.17
CA TYR A 160 1.05 6.11 -3.04
C TYR A 160 2.29 6.01 -3.96
N GLY A 161 3.23 5.13 -3.61
CA GLY A 161 4.41 4.82 -4.40
C GLY A 161 4.13 3.96 -5.64
N VAL A 162 3.08 3.13 -5.61
CA VAL A 162 2.72 2.25 -6.72
C VAL A 162 2.15 3.04 -7.88
N ARG A 163 2.80 2.95 -9.05
CA ARG A 163 2.42 3.71 -10.25
C ARG A 163 2.52 2.88 -11.51
N GLY A 164 1.63 3.15 -12.47
CA GLY A 164 1.76 2.67 -13.84
C GLY A 164 2.80 3.48 -14.60
N ARG A 165 3.49 2.85 -15.57
CA ARG A 165 4.44 3.51 -16.47
C ARG A 165 5.56 4.27 -15.72
N THR A 166 6.12 3.65 -14.67
CA THR A 166 7.25 4.19 -13.88
C THR A 166 8.45 3.23 -13.93
N LYS A 167 9.57 3.62 -13.32
CA LYS A 167 10.76 2.77 -13.17
C LYS A 167 10.42 1.52 -12.33
N PRO A 168 10.73 0.29 -12.80
CA PRO A 168 10.41 -0.95 -12.11
C PRO A 168 10.91 -1.00 -10.65
N LEU A 169 12.11 -0.47 -10.40
CA LEU A 169 12.70 -0.41 -9.06
C LEU A 169 11.83 0.35 -8.04
N LEU A 170 11.17 1.42 -8.46
CA LEU A 170 10.30 2.21 -7.56
C LEU A 170 9.04 1.44 -7.20
N ASN A 171 8.45 0.72 -8.16
CA ASN A 171 7.33 -0.17 -7.87
C ASN A 171 7.76 -1.34 -7.01
N ALA A 172 8.95 -1.91 -7.23
CA ALA A 172 9.49 -2.97 -6.39
C ALA A 172 9.64 -2.48 -4.94
N ALA A 173 10.25 -1.32 -4.71
CA ALA A 173 10.37 -0.73 -3.37
C ALA A 173 9.00 -0.51 -2.71
N ALA A 174 8.02 0.04 -3.45
CA ALA A 174 6.66 0.23 -2.95
C ALA A 174 5.97 -1.09 -2.60
N TRP A 175 6.04 -2.10 -3.47
CA TRP A 175 5.44 -3.41 -3.19
C TRP A 175 6.12 -4.15 -2.03
N THR A 176 7.45 -4.04 -1.91
CA THR A 176 8.18 -4.56 -0.75
C THR A 176 7.73 -3.85 0.53
N GLY A 177 7.54 -2.53 0.51
CA GLY A 177 6.99 -1.79 1.65
C GLY A 177 5.58 -2.26 2.05
N ILE A 178 4.69 -2.50 1.07
CA ILE A 178 3.36 -3.09 1.32
C ILE A 178 3.48 -4.49 1.94
N ALA A 179 4.37 -5.34 1.40
CA ALA A 179 4.56 -6.70 1.90
C ALA A 179 5.09 -6.71 3.35
N LEU A 180 6.08 -5.86 3.66
CA LEU A 180 6.61 -5.70 5.02
C LEU A 180 5.53 -5.22 5.99
N TRP A 181 4.74 -4.21 5.60
CA TRP A 181 3.60 -3.77 6.40
C TRP A 181 2.60 -4.90 6.66
N ALA A 182 2.27 -5.69 5.63
CA ALA A 182 1.34 -6.80 5.72
C ALA A 182 1.86 -7.95 6.61
N ILE A 183 3.17 -8.19 6.68
CA ILE A 183 3.76 -9.17 7.61
C ILE A 183 3.47 -8.79 9.06
N VAL A 184 3.68 -7.53 9.43
CA VAL A 184 3.36 -7.04 10.80
C VAL A 184 1.86 -7.13 11.06
N LEU A 185 1.03 -6.81 10.06
CA LEU A 185 -0.43 -6.98 10.17
C LEU A 185 -0.79 -8.42 10.50
N VAL A 186 -0.28 -9.39 9.72
CA VAL A 186 -0.56 -10.81 9.96
C VAL A 186 -0.12 -11.23 11.35
N GLY A 187 1.05 -10.78 11.82
CA GLY A 187 1.52 -11.04 13.19
C GLY A 187 0.55 -10.51 14.25
N ALA A 188 0.16 -9.24 14.15
CA ALA A 188 -0.77 -8.62 15.10
C ALA A 188 -2.14 -9.33 15.15
N ILE A 189 -2.70 -9.65 13.97
CA ILE A 189 -3.98 -10.35 13.86
C ILE A 189 -3.88 -11.78 14.39
N ALA A 190 -2.81 -12.49 14.06
CA ALA A 190 -2.58 -13.85 14.56
C ALA A 190 -2.53 -13.85 16.09
N SER A 191 -1.78 -12.94 16.72
CA SER A 191 -1.73 -12.83 18.18
C SER A 191 -3.09 -12.50 18.80
N ALA A 192 -3.87 -11.59 18.20
CA ALA A 192 -5.22 -11.31 18.68
C ALA A 192 -6.14 -12.56 18.61
N LEU A 193 -6.09 -13.31 17.52
CA LEU A 193 -6.90 -14.52 17.35
C LEU A 193 -6.45 -15.66 18.28
N LEU A 194 -5.14 -15.83 18.48
CA LEU A 194 -4.59 -16.83 19.40
C LEU A 194 -4.95 -16.52 20.85
N TYR A 195 -4.88 -15.25 21.25
CA TYR A 195 -5.28 -14.81 22.58
C TYR A 195 -6.79 -15.00 22.81
N ALA A 196 -7.61 -14.64 21.83
CA ALA A 196 -9.06 -14.88 21.86
C ALA A 196 -9.43 -16.37 21.97
N ALA A 197 -8.58 -17.26 21.45
CA ALA A 197 -8.77 -18.71 21.49
C ALA A 197 -8.20 -19.35 22.77
N ASP A 198 -7.72 -18.56 23.73
CA ASP A 198 -7.06 -19.04 24.96
C ASP A 198 -5.84 -19.93 24.67
N LEU A 199 -5.15 -19.69 23.56
CA LEU A 199 -3.91 -20.39 23.18
C LEU A 199 -2.66 -19.64 23.64
N THR A 200 -2.82 -18.36 23.99
CA THR A 200 -1.78 -17.47 24.51
C THR A 200 -2.30 -16.72 25.74
N ASP A 201 -1.39 -16.13 26.50
CA ASP A 201 -1.68 -15.32 27.70
C ASP A 201 -1.71 -13.81 27.42
#